data_AF-A0A1S2N649-F1
#
_entry.id   AF-A0A1S2N649-F1
#
_cell.length_a   1.000
_cell.length_b   1.000
_cell.length_c   1.000
_cell.angle_alpha   90.00
_cell.angle_beta   90.00
_cell.angle_gamma   90.00
#
_symmetry.space_group_name_H-M   'P 1'
#
loop_
_entity.id
_entity.type
_entity.pdbx_description
1 polymer ?
#
loop_
_entity_poly.entity_id
_entity_poly.type
_entity_poly.pdbx_seq_one_letter_code
_entity_poly.pdbx_strand_id
1 'polypeptide(L)'
;MIDHFTIHEVFHDQLDECEEGDEFTLWTRPEAPLIYAYRDGTIGGHGKVVTISKLDNPKLVDMMDAGWQVDLTLLQKGERLRFQLTAEPPDPPELAAEKAAAYEASLREEVRALLTRPYRPVKRELSVQVRSREGRQFRIGESMSLPLRTLDQRLEKQPYDVRFVGESGTVGWVIGNTELRQRILRAQFSGYEINAIVTSLSGGPVYTGDREKYWAEEQCTATVFFNKKV
;
A
#
# COMPACT_ATOMS: atom_id res chain seq x y z
N MET A 1 9.85 -16.67 -20.46
CA MET A 1 10.84 -15.58 -20.53
C MET A 1 10.46 -14.68 -21.70
N ILE A 2 10.28 -13.38 -21.46
CA ILE A 2 10.02 -12.41 -22.53
C ILE A 2 11.37 -11.78 -22.88
N ASP A 3 11.91 -12.14 -24.05
CA ASP A 3 13.31 -11.80 -24.39
C ASP A 3 13.52 -10.30 -24.63
N HIS A 4 12.49 -9.60 -25.10
CA HIS A 4 12.53 -8.17 -25.41
C HIS A 4 11.18 -7.52 -25.13
N PHE A 5 11.21 -6.34 -24.52
CA PHE A 5 10.03 -5.50 -24.29
C PHE A 5 10.45 -4.02 -24.30
N THR A 6 9.51 -3.14 -24.61
CA THR A 6 9.73 -1.69 -24.75
C THR A 6 9.12 -0.95 -23.58
N ILE A 7 9.96 -0.28 -22.80
CA ILE A 7 9.54 0.64 -21.75
C ILE A 7 9.12 1.96 -22.40
N HIS A 8 7.94 2.45 -22.05
CA HIS A 8 7.41 3.73 -22.54
C HIS A 8 7.99 4.90 -21.76
N GLU A 9 8.03 4.80 -20.43
CA GLU A 9 8.51 5.87 -19.54
C GLU A 9 9.13 5.27 -18.26
N VAL A 10 10.14 5.96 -17.72
CA VAL A 10 10.77 5.66 -16.44
C VAL A 10 10.59 6.85 -15.48
N PHE A 11 10.14 6.58 -14.26
CA PHE A 11 9.99 7.58 -13.20
C PHE A 11 11.25 7.62 -12.33
N HIS A 12 12.20 8.48 -12.71
CA HIS A 12 13.54 8.51 -12.10
C HIS A 12 13.53 8.82 -10.60
N ASP A 13 12.61 9.69 -10.15
CA ASP A 13 12.43 10.02 -8.74
C ASP A 13 12.04 8.79 -7.89
N GLN A 14 11.22 7.90 -8.45
CA GLN A 14 10.83 6.65 -7.79
C GLN A 14 11.91 5.58 -7.92
N LEU A 15 12.59 5.53 -9.07
CA LEU A 15 13.68 4.59 -9.33
C LEU A 15 14.89 4.85 -8.44
N ASP A 16 15.15 6.11 -8.05
CA ASP A 16 16.24 6.49 -7.15
C ASP A 16 16.13 5.80 -5.78
N GLU A 17 14.91 5.45 -5.35
CA GLU A 17 14.64 4.71 -4.11
C GLU A 17 14.78 3.18 -4.26
N CYS A 18 14.99 2.65 -5.47
CA CYS A 18 15.13 1.22 -5.72
C CYS A 18 16.59 0.73 -5.68
N GLU A 19 16.79 -0.55 -5.39
CA GLU A 19 18.07 -1.25 -5.47
C GLU A 19 18.08 -2.28 -6.62
N GLU A 20 19.27 -2.64 -7.10
CA GLU A 20 19.40 -3.76 -8.05
C GLU A 20 18.90 -5.05 -7.40
N GLY A 21 18.03 -5.77 -8.09
CA GLY A 21 17.32 -6.95 -7.59
C GLY A 21 15.89 -6.66 -7.14
N ASP A 22 15.48 -5.39 -7.02
CA ASP A 22 14.10 -5.06 -6.67
C ASP A 22 13.11 -5.59 -7.72
N GLU A 23 11.99 -6.13 -7.23
CA GLU A 23 10.90 -6.67 -8.02
C GLU A 23 9.70 -5.70 -8.00
N PHE A 24 9.03 -5.60 -9.14
CA PHE A 24 7.86 -4.76 -9.35
C PHE A 24 6.71 -5.58 -9.92
N THR A 25 5.54 -5.37 -9.36
CA THR A 25 4.31 -5.98 -9.85
C THR A 25 3.78 -5.17 -11.03
N LEU A 26 3.44 -5.86 -12.12
CA LEU A 26 2.78 -5.24 -13.26
C LEU A 26 1.27 -5.13 -13.06
N TRP A 27 0.73 -3.99 -13.47
CA TRP A 27 -0.70 -3.69 -13.41
C TRP A 27 -1.16 -2.96 -14.66
N THR A 28 -2.34 -3.32 -15.17
CA THR A 28 -2.97 -2.57 -16.26
C THR A 28 -4.48 -2.72 -16.20
N ARG A 29 -5.20 -1.72 -16.74
CA ARG A 29 -6.64 -1.84 -17.01
C ARG A 29 -6.84 -2.31 -18.45
N PRO A 30 -7.88 -3.10 -18.78
CA PRO A 30 -8.13 -3.55 -20.14
C PRO A 30 -8.10 -2.42 -21.18
N GLU A 31 -8.80 -1.32 -20.89
CA GLU A 31 -8.94 -0.14 -21.75
C GLU A 31 -7.76 0.84 -21.71
N ALA A 32 -6.82 0.69 -20.76
CA ALA A 32 -5.66 1.56 -20.68
C ALA A 32 -4.64 1.21 -21.77
N PRO A 33 -4.01 2.19 -22.43
CA PRO A 33 -2.97 1.92 -23.44
C PRO A 33 -1.62 1.50 -22.82
N LEU A 34 -1.49 1.58 -21.50
CA LEU A 34 -0.23 1.36 -20.77
C LEU A 34 -0.39 0.28 -19.70
N ILE A 35 0.70 -0.44 -19.47
CA ILE A 35 0.97 -1.28 -18.31
C ILE A 35 1.88 -0.48 -17.36
N TYR A 36 1.65 -0.60 -16.08
CA TYR A 36 2.33 0.14 -15.03
C TYR A 36 3.08 -0.85 -14.13
N ALA A 37 4.32 -0.57 -13.79
CA ALA A 37 5.09 -1.37 -12.83
C ALA A 37 5.17 -0.63 -11.50
N TYR A 38 4.78 -1.28 -10.41
CA TYR A 38 4.78 -0.71 -9.06
C TYR A 38 5.69 -1.50 -8.13
N ARG A 39 6.39 -0.79 -7.25
CA ARG A 39 7.05 -1.40 -6.08
C ARG A 39 6.02 -2.06 -5.18
N ASP A 40 6.44 -3.12 -4.54
CA ASP A 40 5.57 -3.87 -3.67
C ASP A 40 5.13 -3.05 -2.44
N GLY A 41 3.90 -3.26 -1.97
CA GLY A 41 3.34 -2.55 -0.82
C GLY A 41 2.97 -1.08 -1.04
N THR A 42 2.91 -0.61 -2.28
CA THR A 42 2.55 0.78 -2.61
C THR A 42 1.04 1.00 -2.73
N ILE A 43 0.55 2.10 -2.14
CA ILE A 43 -0.87 2.50 -2.17
C ILE A 43 -0.97 3.92 -2.75
N GLY A 44 -1.84 4.11 -3.74
CA GLY A 44 -2.20 5.45 -4.25
C GLY A 44 -1.16 6.08 -5.18
N GLY A 45 -0.56 5.31 -6.08
CA GLY A 45 0.24 5.79 -7.22
C GLY A 45 1.70 6.14 -6.93
N HIS A 46 2.10 6.25 -5.66
CA HIS A 46 3.49 6.38 -5.25
C HIS A 46 4.22 5.03 -5.44
N GLY A 47 5.44 5.03 -5.95
CA GLY A 47 6.21 3.82 -6.25
C GLY A 47 5.91 3.17 -7.61
N LYS A 48 5.28 3.92 -8.53
CA LYS A 48 5.28 3.60 -9.96
C LYS A 48 6.69 3.82 -10.52
N VAL A 49 7.34 2.79 -11.02
CA VAL A 49 8.75 2.85 -11.46
C VAL A 49 8.86 2.99 -12.98
N VAL A 50 8.03 2.28 -13.73
CA VAL A 50 7.99 2.37 -15.20
C VAL A 50 6.56 2.26 -15.73
N THR A 51 6.35 2.80 -16.93
CA THR A 51 5.21 2.40 -17.78
C THR A 51 5.70 1.67 -19.02
N ILE A 52 4.90 0.74 -19.51
CA ILE A 52 5.18 -0.14 -20.65
C ILE A 52 3.99 0.00 -21.61
N SER A 53 4.26 0.27 -22.88
CA SER A 53 3.22 0.45 -23.91
C SER A 53 2.57 -0.89 -24.23
N LYS A 54 1.23 -0.99 -24.23
CA LYS A 54 0.56 -2.22 -24.68
C LYS A 54 0.77 -2.48 -26.16
N LEU A 55 0.72 -1.41 -26.96
CA LEU A 55 0.85 -1.47 -28.41
C LEU A 55 2.20 -2.08 -28.83
N ASP A 56 3.27 -1.72 -28.13
CA ASP A 56 4.62 -2.18 -28.42
C ASP A 56 4.94 -3.54 -27.77
N ASN A 57 4.06 -4.05 -26.90
CA ASN A 57 4.29 -5.26 -26.11
C ASN A 57 3.09 -6.22 -26.12
N PRO A 58 2.57 -6.63 -27.30
CA PRO A 58 1.35 -7.44 -27.40
C PRO A 58 1.45 -8.78 -26.67
N LYS A 59 2.62 -9.46 -26.70
CA LYS A 59 2.80 -10.73 -25.99
C LYS A 59 2.68 -10.61 -24.47
N LEU A 60 3.13 -9.49 -23.92
CA LEU A 60 2.99 -9.22 -22.48
C LEU A 60 1.51 -9.02 -22.13
N VAL A 61 0.77 -8.30 -22.99
CA VAL A 61 -0.68 -8.13 -22.84
C VAL A 61 -1.38 -9.49 -22.88
N ASP A 62 -1.09 -10.33 -23.86
CA ASP A 62 -1.68 -11.68 -23.98
C ASP A 62 -1.42 -12.53 -22.72
N MET A 63 -0.20 -12.47 -22.17
CA MET A 63 0.15 -13.19 -20.93
C MET A 63 -0.64 -12.66 -19.72
N MET A 64 -0.70 -11.33 -19.54
CA MET A 64 -1.45 -10.71 -18.45
C MET A 64 -2.96 -10.99 -18.56
N ASP A 65 -3.52 -10.94 -19.77
CA ASP A 65 -4.93 -11.23 -20.04
C ASP A 65 -5.25 -12.73 -19.82
N ALA A 66 -4.29 -13.61 -20.07
CA ALA A 66 -4.37 -15.03 -19.74
C ALA A 66 -4.14 -15.33 -18.24
N GLY A 67 -3.94 -14.31 -17.41
CA GLY A 67 -3.79 -14.43 -15.96
C GLY A 67 -2.40 -14.87 -15.50
N TRP A 68 -1.39 -14.83 -16.36
CA TRP A 68 -0.02 -15.14 -15.96
C TRP A 68 0.46 -14.16 -14.89
N GLN A 69 1.18 -14.67 -13.91
CA GLN A 69 1.90 -13.82 -12.97
C GLN A 69 3.15 -13.31 -13.69
N VAL A 70 3.24 -11.99 -13.87
CA VAL A 70 4.36 -11.37 -14.55
C VAL A 70 5.01 -10.33 -13.64
N ASP A 71 6.26 -10.58 -13.30
CA ASP A 71 7.08 -9.75 -12.43
C ASP A 71 8.19 -9.07 -13.23
N LEU A 72 8.48 -7.82 -12.89
CA LEU A 72 9.54 -7.02 -13.49
C LEU A 72 10.66 -6.83 -12.47
N THR A 73 11.88 -7.27 -12.78
CA THR A 73 13.05 -7.13 -11.89
C THR A 73 14.00 -6.07 -12.42
N LEU A 74 14.47 -5.15 -11.56
CA LEU A 74 15.57 -4.23 -11.88
C LEU A 74 16.91 -4.97 -11.80
N LEU A 75 17.51 -5.33 -12.94
CA LEU A 75 18.79 -6.03 -12.97
C LEU A 75 19.99 -5.10 -12.83
N GLN A 76 19.87 -3.87 -13.31
CA GLN A 76 20.98 -2.92 -13.32
C GLN A 76 20.49 -1.47 -13.22
N LYS A 77 21.12 -0.69 -12.35
CA LYS A 77 20.86 0.75 -12.13
C LYS A 77 22.15 1.55 -12.34
N GLY A 78 22.10 2.63 -13.13
CA GLY A 78 23.28 3.46 -13.41
C GLY A 78 23.27 4.03 -14.84
N GLU A 79 24.42 4.01 -15.52
CA GLU A 79 24.56 4.52 -16.90
C GLU A 79 23.62 3.81 -17.90
N ARG A 80 23.23 2.57 -17.59
CA ARG A 80 22.22 1.81 -18.33
C ARG A 80 21.26 1.18 -17.35
N LEU A 81 19.97 1.39 -17.60
CA LEU A 81 18.90 0.69 -16.89
C LEU A 81 18.63 -0.64 -17.57
N ARG A 82 18.63 -1.72 -16.80
CA ARG A 82 18.27 -3.04 -17.30
C ARG A 82 17.17 -3.63 -16.45
N PHE A 83 16.10 -4.06 -17.10
CA PHE A 83 14.99 -4.74 -16.48
C PHE A 83 14.80 -6.13 -17.10
N GLN A 84 14.22 -7.05 -16.34
CA GLN A 84 13.87 -8.39 -16.80
C GLN A 84 12.41 -8.70 -16.47
N LEU A 85 11.70 -9.29 -17.42
CA LEU A 85 10.36 -9.83 -17.20
C LEU A 85 10.44 -11.33 -16.96
N THR A 86 9.91 -11.75 -15.82
CA THR A 86 9.69 -13.15 -15.49
C THR A 86 8.18 -13.40 -15.53
N ALA A 87 7.76 -14.46 -16.21
CA ALA A 87 6.35 -14.79 -16.37
C ALA A 87 6.15 -16.25 -15.97
N GLU A 88 5.25 -16.46 -15.02
CA GLU A 88 4.83 -17.78 -14.54
C GLU A 88 3.37 -18.01 -14.94
N PRO A 89 3.02 -19.21 -15.42
CA PRO A 89 1.64 -19.54 -15.73
C PRO A 89 0.78 -19.40 -14.46
N PRO A 90 -0.51 -19.05 -14.58
CA PRO A 90 -1.39 -18.97 -13.43
C PRO A 90 -1.41 -20.31 -12.69
N ASP A 91 -1.35 -20.24 -11.36
CA ASP A 91 -1.63 -21.41 -10.53
C ASP A 91 -3.03 -21.96 -10.87
N PRO A 92 -3.21 -23.29 -10.90
CA PRO A 92 -4.54 -23.88 -10.92
C PRO A 92 -5.39 -23.29 -9.78
N PRO A 93 -6.71 -23.06 -9.99
CA PRO A 93 -7.55 -22.36 -9.00
C PRO A 93 -7.48 -22.92 -7.57
N GLU A 94 -7.37 -24.24 -7.45
CA GLU A 94 -7.24 -24.93 -6.16
C GLU A 94 -5.91 -24.60 -5.46
N LEU A 95 -4.80 -24.63 -6.21
CA LEU A 95 -3.48 -24.28 -5.70
C LEU A 95 -3.37 -22.78 -5.37
N ALA A 96 -3.99 -21.93 -6.18
CA ALA A 96 -4.05 -20.49 -5.93
C ALA A 96 -4.83 -20.19 -4.63
N ALA A 97 -5.97 -20.86 -4.43
CA ALA A 97 -6.76 -20.74 -3.22
C ALA A 97 -6.03 -21.28 -1.98
N GLU A 98 -5.34 -22.42 -2.11
CA GLU A 98 -4.52 -22.98 -1.04
C GLU A 98 -3.37 -22.04 -0.65
N LYS A 99 -2.61 -21.54 -1.63
CA LYS A 99 -1.52 -20.57 -1.39
C LYS A 99 -2.03 -19.28 -0.76
N ALA A 100 -3.15 -18.74 -1.24
CA ALA A 100 -3.76 -17.54 -0.67
C ALA A 100 -4.20 -17.76 0.79
N ALA A 101 -4.84 -18.90 1.08
CA ALA A 101 -5.25 -19.25 2.44
C ALA A 101 -4.05 -19.47 3.37
N ALA A 102 -2.99 -20.14 2.89
CA ALA A 102 -1.76 -20.35 3.64
C ALA A 102 -1.03 -19.03 3.94
N TYR A 103 -0.94 -18.14 2.96
CA TYR A 103 -0.39 -16.80 3.14
C TYR A 103 -1.19 -15.98 4.15
N GLU A 104 -2.52 -15.99 4.05
CA GLU A 104 -3.39 -15.28 4.98
C GLU A 104 -3.25 -15.83 6.41
N ALA A 105 -3.17 -17.16 6.57
CA ALA A 105 -2.94 -17.79 7.87
C ALA A 105 -1.56 -17.40 8.45
N SER A 106 -0.51 -17.43 7.64
CA SER A 106 0.84 -17.02 8.04
C SER A 106 0.89 -15.55 8.48
N LEU A 107 0.28 -14.67 7.69
CA LEU A 107 0.20 -13.23 7.99
C LEU A 107 -0.56 -12.98 9.30
N ARG A 108 -1.66 -13.71 9.54
CA ARG A 108 -2.42 -13.60 10.80
C ARG A 108 -1.58 -13.98 12.02
N GLU A 109 -0.81 -15.07 11.93
CA GLU A 109 0.08 -15.49 13.02
C GLU A 109 1.21 -14.49 13.26
N GLU A 110 1.84 -13.97 12.20
CA GLU A 110 2.87 -12.92 12.31
C GLU A 110 2.31 -11.67 13.01
N VAL A 111 1.15 -11.19 12.57
CA VAL A 111 0.51 -10.00 13.13
C VAL A 111 0.09 -10.25 14.57
N ARG A 112 -0.48 -11.43 14.88
CA ARG A 112 -0.83 -11.81 16.26
C ARG A 112 0.41 -11.78 17.16
N ALA A 113 1.51 -12.39 16.73
CA ALA A 113 2.78 -12.38 17.47
C ALA A 113 3.33 -10.96 17.64
N LEU A 114 3.21 -10.10 16.63
CA LEU A 114 3.68 -8.73 16.69
C LEU A 114 2.87 -7.86 17.65
N LEU A 115 1.53 -7.93 17.59
CA LEU A 115 0.63 -7.05 18.32
C LEU A 115 0.46 -7.44 19.80
N THR A 116 0.72 -8.70 20.15
CA THR A 116 0.66 -9.19 21.54
C THR A 116 1.96 -8.96 22.31
N ARG A 117 3.07 -8.70 21.61
CA ARG A 117 4.35 -8.38 22.27
C ARG A 117 4.25 -7.03 22.99
N PRO A 118 4.69 -6.95 24.27
CA PRO A 118 4.73 -5.70 25.00
C PRO A 118 5.43 -4.61 24.19
N TYR A 119 4.80 -3.44 24.09
CA TYR A 119 5.34 -2.32 23.34
C TYR A 119 5.16 -1.00 24.10
N ARG A 120 6.21 -0.17 24.02
CA ARG A 120 6.23 1.19 24.55
C ARG A 120 6.71 2.11 23.42
N PRO A 121 5.88 3.06 22.96
CA PRO A 121 6.30 4.02 21.95
C PRO A 121 7.52 4.82 22.43
N VAL A 122 8.54 4.92 21.58
CA VAL A 122 9.74 5.74 21.86
C VAL A 122 9.39 7.23 21.87
N LYS A 123 8.60 7.66 20.89
CA LYS A 123 8.01 9.00 20.82
C LYS A 123 6.54 8.91 21.20
N ARG A 124 6.04 9.93 21.91
CA ARG A 124 4.61 10.04 22.27
C ARG A 124 3.74 10.63 21.16
N GLU A 125 4.38 11.12 20.10
CA GLU A 125 3.70 11.68 18.94
C GLU A 125 4.35 11.25 17.62
N LEU A 126 3.56 11.18 16.56
CA LEU A 126 3.99 10.88 15.18
C LEU A 126 3.20 11.73 14.19
N SER A 127 3.91 12.34 13.23
CA SER A 127 3.27 12.94 12.07
C SER A 127 3.00 11.85 11.03
N VAL A 128 1.76 11.77 10.53
CA VAL A 128 1.33 10.78 9.54
C VAL A 128 0.52 11.44 8.44
N GLN A 129 0.55 10.85 7.25
CA GLN A 129 -0.41 11.20 6.19
C GLN A 129 -1.67 10.38 6.37
N VAL A 130 -2.82 11.01 6.16
CA VAL A 130 -4.15 10.37 6.26
C VAL A 130 -4.94 10.70 5.01
N ARG A 131 -5.63 9.70 4.44
CA ARG A 131 -6.50 9.86 3.27
C ARG A 131 -7.95 9.44 3.56
N SER A 132 -8.89 10.14 2.95
CA SER A 132 -10.32 9.79 2.95
C SER A 132 -10.88 9.87 1.54
N ARG A 133 -11.91 9.08 1.22
CA ARG A 133 -12.63 9.24 -0.06
C ARG A 133 -13.27 10.62 -0.12
N GLU A 134 -13.23 11.24 -1.31
CA GLU A 134 -13.75 12.57 -1.58
C GLU A 134 -15.21 12.77 -1.07
N GLY A 135 -15.49 13.96 -0.53
CA GLY A 135 -16.79 14.30 0.07
C GLY A 135 -16.84 14.14 1.59
N ARG A 136 -15.74 13.75 2.23
CA ARG A 136 -15.57 13.70 3.68
C ARG A 136 -14.45 14.66 4.09
N GLN A 137 -14.82 15.93 4.27
CA GLN A 137 -13.87 17.02 4.45
C GLN A 137 -13.14 16.95 5.79
N PHE A 138 -11.84 16.65 5.74
CA PHE A 138 -10.95 16.85 6.89
C PHE A 138 -10.94 18.32 7.29
N ARG A 139 -10.86 18.59 8.59
CA ARG A 139 -10.72 19.96 9.12
C ARG A 139 -9.47 20.09 9.96
N ILE A 140 -8.70 21.16 9.78
CA ILE A 140 -7.56 21.46 10.64
C ILE A 140 -8.06 21.58 12.09
N GLY A 141 -7.37 20.93 13.02
CA GLY A 141 -7.75 20.84 14.43
C GLY A 141 -8.77 19.75 14.75
N GLU A 142 -9.30 19.03 13.75
CA GLU A 142 -10.21 17.92 14.00
C GLU A 142 -9.50 16.79 14.75
N SER A 143 -10.10 16.40 15.87
CA SER A 143 -9.70 15.22 16.62
C SER A 143 -10.30 13.97 15.98
N MET A 144 -9.47 12.94 15.85
CA MET A 144 -9.85 11.64 15.32
C MET A 144 -9.39 10.54 16.26
N SER A 145 -10.23 9.52 16.45
CA SER A 145 -9.93 8.38 17.32
C SER A 145 -9.71 7.12 16.50
N LEU A 146 -8.78 6.27 16.93
CA LEU A 146 -8.64 4.92 16.39
C LEU A 146 -9.68 4.02 17.07
N PRO A 147 -10.68 3.46 16.34
CA PRO A 147 -11.70 2.64 16.97
C PRO A 147 -11.09 1.44 17.69
N LEU A 148 -11.56 1.19 18.91
CA LEU A 148 -11.19 0.00 19.67
C LEU A 148 -11.75 -1.23 18.97
N ARG A 149 -10.88 -2.19 18.67
CA ARG A 149 -11.23 -3.50 18.13
C ARG A 149 -10.52 -4.57 18.94
N THR A 150 -11.13 -5.74 19.07
CA THR A 150 -10.42 -6.90 19.61
C THR A 150 -9.34 -7.35 18.64
N LEU A 151 -8.37 -8.12 19.13
CA LEU A 151 -7.30 -8.65 18.29
C LEU A 151 -7.87 -9.54 17.18
N ASP A 152 -8.85 -10.39 17.49
CA ASP A 152 -9.44 -11.29 16.49
C ASP A 152 -10.20 -10.52 15.39
N GLN A 153 -11.00 -9.51 15.76
CA GLN A 153 -11.67 -8.62 14.79
C GLN A 153 -10.70 -7.88 13.86
N ARG A 154 -9.46 -7.69 14.31
CA ARG A 154 -8.41 -7.04 13.53
C ARG A 154 -7.79 -7.99 12.52
N LEU A 155 -7.47 -9.20 12.97
CA LEU A 155 -6.83 -10.24 12.16
C LEU A 155 -7.71 -10.74 11.01
N GLU A 156 -9.03 -10.65 11.13
CA GLU A 156 -9.99 -11.14 10.11
C GLU A 156 -10.10 -10.26 8.85
N LYS A 157 -9.86 -8.95 8.94
CA LYS A 157 -10.21 -8.02 7.85
C LYS A 157 -9.00 -7.41 7.16
N GLN A 158 -8.14 -6.76 7.95
CA GLN A 158 -7.03 -5.96 7.44
C GLN A 158 -6.00 -5.81 8.57
N PRO A 159 -5.00 -6.70 8.66
CA PRO A 159 -4.15 -6.80 9.85
C PRO A 159 -3.41 -5.48 10.16
N TYR A 160 -2.93 -4.79 9.12
CA TYR A 160 -2.09 -3.60 9.27
C TYR A 160 -2.79 -2.25 8.99
N ASP A 161 -4.06 -2.20 8.60
CA ASP A 161 -4.70 -0.93 8.18
C ASP A 161 -5.18 -0.04 9.32
N VAL A 162 -4.48 1.06 9.57
CA VAL A 162 -4.84 2.00 10.65
C VAL A 162 -5.91 2.96 10.15
N ARG A 163 -7.08 2.93 10.79
CA ARG A 163 -8.25 3.75 10.45
C ARG A 163 -8.59 4.68 11.60
N PHE A 164 -8.60 5.97 11.37
CA PHE A 164 -9.11 6.98 12.27
C PHE A 164 -10.54 7.40 11.91
N VAL A 165 -11.33 7.73 12.91
CA VAL A 165 -12.68 8.29 12.77
C VAL A 165 -12.71 9.64 13.47
N GLY A 166 -12.90 10.69 12.68
CA GLY A 166 -13.06 12.06 13.15
C GLY A 166 -14.40 12.29 13.82
N GLU A 167 -14.46 13.32 14.67
CA GLU A 167 -15.70 13.76 15.34
C GLU A 167 -16.81 14.12 14.34
N SER A 168 -16.44 14.57 13.13
CA SER A 168 -17.39 14.85 12.05
C SER A 168 -17.94 13.61 11.34
N GLY A 169 -17.46 12.41 11.70
CA GLY A 169 -17.72 11.16 10.98
C GLY A 169 -16.79 10.91 9.79
N THR A 170 -15.84 11.81 9.52
CA THR A 170 -14.79 11.62 8.52
C THR A 170 -13.95 10.39 8.86
N VAL A 171 -13.69 9.55 7.86
CA VAL A 171 -12.92 8.31 8.04
C VAL A 171 -11.61 8.45 7.32
N GLY A 172 -10.51 8.46 8.06
CA GLY A 172 -9.17 8.60 7.52
C GLY A 172 -8.37 7.31 7.64
N TRP A 173 -7.66 6.93 6.59
CA TRP A 173 -6.73 5.81 6.59
C TRP A 173 -5.30 6.32 6.62
N VAL A 174 -4.47 5.78 7.50
CA VAL A 174 -3.05 6.16 7.56
C VAL A 174 -2.34 5.65 6.31
N ILE A 175 -1.72 6.57 5.60
CA ILE A 175 -0.86 6.29 4.46
C ILE A 175 0.58 6.36 4.95
N GLY A 176 1.26 5.23 4.89
CA GLY A 176 2.65 5.11 5.32
C GLY A 176 3.12 3.67 5.27
N ASN A 177 4.43 3.50 5.43
CA ASN A 177 5.04 2.18 5.43
C ASN A 177 4.44 1.27 6.52
N THR A 178 4.63 -0.04 6.35
CA THR A 178 4.07 -1.04 7.26
C THR A 178 4.55 -0.85 8.70
N GLU A 179 5.82 -0.46 8.90
CA GLU A 179 6.37 -0.20 10.24
C GLU A 179 5.64 0.92 10.99
N LEU A 180 5.32 2.03 10.32
CA LEU A 180 4.60 3.14 10.93
C LEU A 180 3.22 2.69 11.43
N ARG A 181 2.50 1.94 10.58
CA ARG A 181 1.19 1.37 10.92
C ARG A 181 1.28 0.37 12.07
N GLN A 182 2.26 -0.53 12.03
CA GLN A 182 2.54 -1.48 13.10
C GLN A 182 2.81 -0.78 14.44
N ARG A 183 3.59 0.31 14.45
CA ARG A 183 3.86 1.08 15.69
C ARG A 183 2.60 1.62 16.33
N ILE A 184 1.66 2.12 15.52
CA ILE A 184 0.37 2.62 16.02
C ILE A 184 -0.45 1.48 16.62
N LEU A 185 -0.53 0.35 15.92
CA LEU A 185 -1.32 -0.80 16.37
C LEU A 185 -0.74 -1.46 17.61
N ARG A 186 0.58 -1.65 17.66
CA ARG A 186 1.25 -2.18 18.84
C ARG A 186 1.01 -1.31 20.06
N ALA A 187 0.95 0.02 19.89
CA ALA A 187 0.59 0.93 20.98
C ALA A 187 -0.86 0.68 21.44
N GLN A 188 -1.82 0.62 20.52
CA GLN A 188 -3.22 0.34 20.86
C GLN A 188 -3.37 -0.97 21.65
N PHE A 189 -2.77 -2.06 21.15
CA PHE A 189 -2.84 -3.38 21.80
C PHE A 189 -1.97 -3.50 23.07
N SER A 190 -1.06 -2.55 23.31
CA SER A 190 -0.35 -2.40 24.58
C SER A 190 -1.08 -1.47 25.57
N GLY A 191 -2.34 -1.12 25.31
CA GLY A 191 -3.20 -0.35 26.21
C GLY A 191 -3.09 1.17 26.09
N TYR A 192 -2.46 1.69 25.04
CA TYR A 192 -2.44 3.12 24.77
C TYR A 192 -3.73 3.55 24.07
N GLU A 193 -4.27 4.69 24.49
CA GLU A 193 -5.26 5.42 23.73
C GLU A 193 -4.58 6.20 22.60
N ILE A 194 -5.14 6.08 21.39
CA ILE A 194 -4.56 6.60 20.17
C ILE A 194 -5.52 7.62 19.57
N ASN A 195 -5.11 8.88 19.59
CA ASN A 195 -5.86 9.98 19.00
C ASN A 195 -4.99 10.67 17.94
N ALA A 196 -5.59 11.22 16.90
CA ALA A 196 -4.91 11.99 15.88
C ALA A 196 -5.56 13.37 15.76
N ILE A 197 -4.76 14.41 15.56
CA ILE A 197 -5.24 15.76 15.27
C ILE A 197 -4.78 16.15 13.89
N VAL A 198 -5.71 16.55 13.02
CA VAL A 198 -5.38 17.05 11.67
C VAL A 198 -4.63 18.38 11.81
N THR A 199 -3.42 18.46 11.26
CA THR A 199 -2.55 19.65 11.36
C THR A 199 -2.46 20.45 10.08
N SER A 200 -2.60 19.81 8.92
CA SER A 200 -2.64 20.51 7.64
C SER A 200 -3.45 19.74 6.60
N LEU A 201 -4.04 20.46 5.64
CA LEU A 201 -4.73 19.89 4.50
C LEU A 201 -3.81 19.95 3.27
N SER A 202 -3.91 18.96 2.39
CA SER A 202 -3.28 19.04 1.07
C SER A 202 -4.07 20.01 0.19
N GLY A 203 -3.38 20.73 -0.71
CA GLY A 203 -3.98 21.76 -1.55
C GLY A 203 -4.96 21.27 -2.62
N GLY A 204 -5.12 19.96 -2.78
CA GLY A 204 -6.02 19.36 -3.77
C GLY A 204 -6.24 17.86 -3.53
N PRO A 205 -7.19 17.26 -4.26
CA PRO A 205 -7.43 15.82 -4.20
C PRO A 205 -6.23 15.05 -4.73
N VAL A 206 -6.01 13.88 -4.15
CA VAL A 206 -5.08 12.86 -4.66
C VAL A 206 -5.90 11.72 -5.27
N TYR A 207 -5.36 11.05 -6.29
CA TYR A 207 -6.09 9.98 -6.97
C TYR A 207 -5.54 8.63 -6.54
N THR A 208 -6.44 7.74 -6.13
CA THR A 208 -6.16 6.36 -5.72
C THR A 208 -7.03 5.41 -6.57
N GLY A 209 -6.63 4.15 -6.67
CA GLY A 209 -7.47 3.13 -7.27
C GLY A 209 -7.01 1.72 -6.92
N ASP A 210 -7.83 0.77 -7.31
CA ASP A 210 -7.53 -0.66 -7.33
C ASP A 210 -7.71 -1.19 -8.77
N ARG A 211 -7.66 -2.53 -8.92
CA ARG A 211 -7.88 -3.23 -10.20
C ARG A 211 -9.21 -2.89 -10.87
N GLU A 212 -10.23 -2.48 -10.12
CA GLU A 212 -11.58 -2.33 -10.61
C GLU A 212 -11.99 -0.85 -10.77
N LYS A 213 -11.51 0.05 -9.90
CA LYS A 213 -12.00 1.43 -9.83
C LYS A 213 -10.87 2.41 -9.51
N TYR A 214 -11.02 3.66 -9.93
CA TYR A 214 -10.28 4.80 -9.36
C TYR A 214 -11.25 5.74 -8.68
N TRP A 215 -10.75 6.49 -7.71
CA TRP A 215 -11.50 7.51 -7.01
C TRP A 215 -10.56 8.62 -6.55
N ALA A 216 -11.12 9.80 -6.33
CA ALA A 216 -10.42 10.89 -5.67
C ALA A 216 -10.47 10.70 -4.15
N GLU A 217 -9.39 11.09 -3.50
CA GLU A 217 -9.23 11.11 -2.06
C GLU A 217 -8.78 12.50 -1.63
N GLU A 218 -9.25 12.93 -0.47
CA GLU A 218 -8.67 14.06 0.23
C GLU A 218 -7.51 13.56 1.09
N GLN A 219 -6.44 14.34 1.16
CA GLN A 219 -5.26 14.02 1.95
C GLN A 219 -4.99 15.12 2.98
N CYS A 220 -4.66 14.72 4.20
CA CYS A 220 -4.21 15.62 5.25
C CYS A 220 -2.97 15.07 5.98
N THR A 221 -2.26 15.95 6.66
CA THR A 221 -1.28 15.56 7.67
C THR A 221 -1.96 15.58 9.02
N ALA A 222 -1.75 14.55 9.84
CA ALA A 222 -2.22 14.48 11.21
C ALA A 222 -1.10 14.13 12.17
N THR A 223 -1.17 14.65 13.39
CA THR A 223 -0.29 14.25 14.49
C THR A 223 -1.02 13.23 15.35
N VAL A 224 -0.51 12.00 15.39
CA VAL A 224 -0.98 10.90 16.23
C VAL A 224 -0.32 10.99 17.60
N PHE A 225 -1.10 10.93 18.67
CA PHE A 225 -0.68 10.94 20.06
C PHE A 225 -0.90 9.58 20.72
N PHE A 226 0.08 9.15 21.52
CA PHE A 226 0.06 7.92 22.31
C PHE A 226 -0.17 8.22 23.78
N ASN A 227 -1.41 8.10 24.24
CA ASN A 227 -1.80 8.42 25.61
C ASN A 227 -1.90 7.13 26.42
N LYS A 228 -1.05 6.98 27.44
CA LYS A 228 -1.16 5.83 28.34
C LYS A 228 -2.36 6.05 29.26
N LYS A 229 -3.33 5.14 29.24
CA LYS A 229 -4.39 5.13 30.25
C LYS A 229 -3.73 4.86 31.60
N VAL A 230 -3.87 5.82 32.53
CA VAL A 230 -3.36 5.73 33.91
C VAL A 230 -4.23 4.76 34.68
#